data_AF-A0A177B419-F1
#
_entry.id   AF-A0A177B419-F1
#
_cell.length_a   1.000
_cell.length_b   1.000
_cell.length_c   1.000
_cell.angle_alpha   90.00
_cell.angle_beta   90.00
_cell.angle_gamma   90.00
#
_symmetry.space_group_name_H-M   'P 1'
#
loop_
_entity.id
_entity.type
_entity.pdbx_description
1 polymer ?
#
loop_
_entity_poly.entity_id
_entity_poly.type
_entity_poly.pdbx_seq_one_letter_code
_entity_poly.pdbx_strand_id
1 'polypeptide(L)'
;MNKPPAVILLSGFGTSKLYCVNKDDDTKRQIIWPIQKTVKSILKLVFSSYHQNKLKLTYDENDPINGKSTDTCDVELDWSENYDVNLVSEVEGHMTVFANIIENLTDLGMVNMKNAFSLVFDTRLRPGKRTETDFRNILQISEDNKNGKSVIVTYSYGGFHALHALSTMTEEEIKKKIGKLIFMACPFGGIEAIILTLLTVSKSRFTEKI
;
A
#
# COMPACT_ATOMS: atom_id res chain seq x y z
N MET A 1 -15.37 -29.42 -11.49
CA MET A 1 -15.71 -27.99 -11.43
C MET A 1 -14.41 -27.19 -11.35
N ASN A 2 -14.26 -26.14 -12.16
CA ASN A 2 -13.10 -25.25 -12.07
C ASN A 2 -13.17 -24.50 -10.75
N LYS A 3 -12.09 -24.54 -9.95
CA LYS A 3 -12.02 -23.78 -8.71
C LYS A 3 -11.97 -22.29 -9.00
N PRO A 4 -12.56 -21.44 -8.14
CA PRO A 4 -12.55 -20.00 -8.37
C PRO A 4 -11.11 -19.49 -8.41
N PRO A 5 -10.83 -18.43 -9.20
CA PRO A 5 -9.53 -17.79 -9.18
C PRO A 5 -9.29 -17.14 -7.81
N ALA A 6 -8.02 -16.97 -7.44
CA ALA A 6 -7.69 -16.01 -6.41
C ALA A 6 -7.84 -14.58 -6.94
N VAL A 7 -8.26 -13.67 -6.09
CA VAL A 7 -8.33 -12.23 -6.36
C VAL A 7 -7.27 -11.56 -5.51
N ILE A 8 -6.30 -10.90 -6.15
CA ILE A 8 -5.20 -10.20 -5.47
C ILE A 8 -5.39 -8.70 -5.70
N LEU A 9 -5.52 -7.95 -4.62
CA LEU A 9 -5.82 -6.52 -4.63
C LEU A 9 -4.57 -5.71 -4.30
N LEU A 10 -4.24 -4.74 -5.14
CA LEU A 10 -3.15 -3.79 -4.91
C LEU A 10 -3.71 -2.37 -4.95
N SER A 11 -3.59 -1.67 -3.82
CA SER A 11 -4.22 -0.35 -3.63
C SER A 11 -3.31 0.82 -4.00
N GLY A 12 -3.82 2.06 -3.88
CA GLY A 12 -3.14 3.27 -4.32
C GLY A 12 -2.28 3.91 -3.22
N PHE A 13 -1.95 5.19 -3.38
CA PHE A 13 -1.32 5.95 -2.31
C PHE A 13 -2.26 6.11 -1.10
N GLY A 14 -1.71 6.02 0.12
CA GLY A 14 -2.43 6.35 1.35
C GLY A 14 -3.49 5.33 1.78
N THR A 15 -3.46 4.11 1.26
CA THR A 15 -4.44 3.06 1.56
C THR A 15 -3.95 2.05 2.60
N SER A 16 -2.64 1.94 2.82
CA SER A 16 -2.03 1.06 3.82
C SER A 16 -1.98 1.73 5.19
N LYS A 17 -2.41 1.03 6.25
CA LYS A 17 -2.15 1.49 7.63
C LYS A 17 -0.64 1.46 7.89
N LEU A 18 -0.11 2.55 8.45
CA LEU A 18 1.30 2.66 8.84
C LEU A 18 1.40 2.82 10.35
N TYR A 19 2.35 2.10 10.95
CA TYR A 19 2.66 2.16 12.37
C TYR A 19 4.06 2.70 12.59
N CYS A 20 4.22 3.50 13.63
CA CYS A 20 5.50 3.90 14.18
C CYS A 20 5.81 2.99 15.36
N VAL A 21 6.93 2.29 15.30
CA VAL A 21 7.46 1.44 16.38
C VAL A 21 8.64 2.15 17.00
N ASN A 22 8.54 2.42 18.29
CA ASN A 22 9.60 3.13 19.00
C ASN A 22 10.83 2.21 19.12
N LYS A 23 11.99 2.69 18.68
CA LYS A 23 13.25 1.93 18.70
C LYS A 23 13.69 1.54 20.11
N ASP A 24 13.26 2.30 21.11
CA ASP A 24 13.57 2.04 22.52
C ASP A 24 12.52 1.14 23.21
N ASP A 25 11.38 0.87 22.56
CA ASP A 25 10.28 0.06 23.10
C ASP A 25 9.42 -0.53 21.97
N ASP A 26 9.84 -1.70 21.48
CA ASP A 26 9.20 -2.44 20.38
C ASP A 26 7.75 -2.86 20.67
N THR A 27 7.29 -2.74 21.92
CA THR A 27 5.93 -3.11 22.30
C THR A 27 4.91 -2.00 22.01
N LYS A 28 5.36 -0.75 21.81
CA LYS A 28 4.48 0.40 21.57
C LYS A 28 4.37 0.71 20.08
N ARG A 29 3.33 0.17 19.45
CA ARG A 29 2.89 0.54 18.10
C ARG A 29 1.92 1.70 18.12
N GLN A 30 2.20 2.74 17.35
CA GLN A 30 1.30 3.90 17.18
C GLN A 30 0.90 4.05 15.72
N ILE A 31 -0.40 4.13 15.44
CA ILE A 31 -0.90 4.40 14.08
C ILE A 31 -0.46 5.82 13.69
N ILE A 32 0.27 5.93 12.57
CA ILE A 32 0.67 7.21 11.97
C ILE A 32 -0.02 7.44 10.61
N TRP A 33 -0.72 6.45 10.08
CA TRP A 33 -1.57 6.61 8.91
C TRP A 33 -2.71 5.58 8.91
N PRO A 34 -3.97 5.96 8.57
CA PRO A 34 -4.44 7.33 8.28
C PRO A 34 -4.41 8.25 9.51
N ILE A 35 -4.40 9.56 9.28
CA ILE A 35 -4.55 10.55 10.37
C ILE A 35 -6.00 10.55 10.83
N GLN A 36 -6.28 10.10 12.05
CA GLN A 36 -7.63 10.09 12.62
C GLN A 36 -8.19 11.53 12.72
N LYS A 37 -9.45 11.74 12.28
CA LYS A 37 -10.09 13.06 12.10
C LYS A 37 -10.30 13.88 13.39
N THR A 38 -10.06 13.32 14.57
CA THR A 38 -10.43 13.90 15.88
C THR A 38 -9.50 15.00 16.41
N VAL A 39 -8.64 15.56 15.57
CA VAL A 39 -7.69 16.60 15.98
C VAL A 39 -8.32 18.00 15.89
N LYS A 40 -8.60 18.62 17.05
CA LYS A 40 -9.08 20.02 17.14
C LYS A 40 -8.13 20.99 16.41
N SER A 41 -8.65 22.10 15.89
CA SER A 41 -7.96 23.05 14.98
C SER A 41 -6.55 23.51 15.41
N ILE A 42 -6.30 23.79 16.69
CA ILE A 42 -4.96 24.17 17.20
C ILE A 42 -4.00 22.97 17.21
N LEU A 43 -4.52 21.78 17.50
CA LEU A 43 -3.74 20.54 17.45
C LEU A 43 -3.39 20.16 16.00
N LYS A 44 -4.10 20.66 14.98
CA LYS A 44 -3.80 20.33 13.56
C LYS A 44 -2.37 20.72 13.15
N LEU A 45 -1.85 21.85 13.63
CA LEU A 45 -0.48 22.28 13.33
C LEU A 45 0.55 21.35 13.96
N VAL A 46 0.44 21.11 15.28
CA VAL A 46 1.33 20.20 16.02
C VAL A 46 1.24 18.77 15.48
N PHE A 47 0.04 18.30 15.17
CA PHE A 47 -0.19 16.99 14.57
C PHE A 47 0.37 16.91 13.15
N SER A 48 0.28 17.97 12.35
CA SER A 48 0.86 17.98 11.01
C SER A 48 2.38 17.87 11.06
N SER A 49 3.06 18.60 11.96
CA SER A 49 4.51 18.49 12.16
C SER A 49 4.92 17.13 12.72
N TYR A 50 4.14 16.58 13.67
CA TYR A 50 4.37 15.24 14.19
C TYR A 50 4.32 14.19 13.07
N HIS A 51 3.23 14.15 12.31
CA HIS A 51 3.07 13.18 11.22
C HIS A 51 4.09 13.39 10.10
N GLN A 52 4.40 14.64 9.76
CA GLN A 52 5.47 14.94 8.79
C GLN A 52 6.81 14.37 9.25
N ASN A 53 7.20 14.56 10.51
CA ASN A 53 8.47 14.04 11.02
C ASN A 53 8.52 12.51 11.04
N LYS A 54 7.40 11.83 11.32
CA LYS A 54 7.31 10.36 11.33
C LYS A 54 7.21 9.74 9.93
N LEU A 55 6.49 10.39 9.02
CA LEU A 55 6.27 9.88 7.66
C LEU A 55 7.37 10.29 6.68
N LYS A 56 8.16 11.33 6.98
CA LYS A 56 9.25 11.80 6.14
C LYS A 56 10.28 10.70 5.91
N LEU A 57 10.73 10.62 4.65
CA LEU A 57 11.90 9.84 4.27
C LEU A 57 13.11 10.76 4.15
N THR A 58 14.26 10.26 4.57
CA THR A 58 15.58 10.85 4.32
C THR A 58 16.24 10.11 3.17
N TYR A 59 16.96 10.83 2.32
CA TYR A 59 17.65 10.28 1.16
C TYR A 59 19.14 10.59 1.30
N ASP A 60 19.97 9.59 1.03
CA ASP A 60 21.42 9.74 0.96
C ASP A 60 21.77 10.31 -0.43
N GLU A 61 22.76 11.19 -0.51
CA GLU A 61 23.23 11.70 -1.80
C GLU A 61 23.81 10.58 -2.69
N ASN A 62 24.37 9.54 -2.06
CA ASN A 62 24.91 8.36 -2.74
C ASN A 62 23.83 7.31 -3.06
N ASP A 63 22.64 7.42 -2.47
CA ASP A 63 21.47 6.59 -2.77
C ASP A 63 20.21 7.47 -2.77
N PRO A 64 20.05 8.33 -3.80
CA PRO A 64 18.97 9.32 -3.83
C PRO A 64 17.60 8.69 -4.10
N ILE A 65 17.53 7.37 -4.26
CA ILE A 65 16.31 6.66 -4.68
C ILE A 65 15.71 5.85 -3.52
N ASN A 66 16.53 5.28 -2.64
CA ASN A 66 16.03 4.51 -1.51
C ASN A 66 15.92 5.38 -0.25
N GLY A 67 14.71 5.92 -0.03
CA GLY A 67 14.41 6.69 1.17
C GLY A 67 14.43 5.82 2.44
N LYS A 68 14.97 6.36 3.52
CA LYS A 68 15.01 5.74 4.85
C LYS A 68 14.08 6.48 5.80
N SER A 69 13.44 5.77 6.74
CA SER A 69 12.69 6.41 7.82
C SER A 69 13.61 7.27 8.68
N THR A 70 13.07 8.34 9.29
CA THR A 70 13.84 9.18 10.22
C THR A 70 14.25 8.39 11.46
N ASP A 71 15.25 8.89 12.20
CA ASP A 71 15.76 8.21 13.40
C ASP A 71 14.73 8.03 14.52
N THR A 72 13.59 8.70 14.41
CA THR A 72 12.62 8.81 15.50
C THR A 72 11.69 7.61 15.66
N CYS A 73 11.52 6.75 14.65
CA CYS A 73 10.92 5.42 14.76
C CYS A 73 11.06 4.62 13.48
N ASP A 74 10.94 3.29 13.62
CA ASP A 74 10.79 2.40 12.49
C ASP A 74 9.33 2.36 12.05
N VAL A 75 9.10 2.48 10.74
CA VAL A 75 7.76 2.46 10.19
C VAL A 75 7.45 1.05 9.72
N GLU A 76 6.41 0.48 10.30
CA GLU A 76 5.94 -0.86 10.00
C GLU A 76 4.57 -0.83 9.30
N LEU A 77 4.34 -1.87 8.50
CA LEU A 77 3.01 -2.19 7.98
C LEU A 77 2.29 -3.09 8.98
N ASP A 78 0.96 -3.08 8.95
CA ASP A 78 0.21 -4.10 9.68
C ASP A 78 0.49 -5.49 9.11
N TRP A 79 1.27 -6.30 9.82
CA TRP A 79 1.57 -7.66 9.39
C TRP A 79 0.44 -8.64 9.69
N SER A 80 -0.42 -8.33 10.67
CA SER A 80 -1.53 -9.21 11.06
C SER A 80 -2.61 -9.28 9.99
N GLU A 81 -2.60 -8.32 9.06
CA GLU A 81 -3.65 -8.11 8.06
C GLU A 81 -3.18 -8.33 6.60
N ASN A 82 -1.94 -8.80 6.35
CA ASN A 82 -1.33 -8.92 5.00
C ASN A 82 -2.06 -9.84 4.01
N TYR A 83 -3.10 -10.53 4.46
CA TYR A 83 -3.92 -11.42 3.64
C TYR A 83 -5.41 -11.31 4.00
N ASP A 84 -5.78 -10.33 4.83
CA ASP A 84 -7.13 -10.19 5.32
C ASP A 84 -7.97 -9.29 4.41
N VAL A 85 -9.06 -9.86 3.90
CA VAL A 85 -10.09 -9.21 3.09
C VAL A 85 -10.75 -8.07 3.89
N ASN A 86 -10.73 -8.13 5.22
CA ASN A 86 -11.34 -7.17 6.13
C ASN A 86 -10.64 -5.81 6.21
N LEU A 87 -9.38 -5.71 5.79
CA LEU A 87 -8.61 -4.46 5.81
C LEU A 87 -9.14 -3.40 4.83
N VAL A 88 -9.97 -3.85 3.90
CA VAL A 88 -10.69 -3.00 2.98
C VAL A 88 -11.99 -2.51 3.62
N SER A 89 -12.16 -2.50 4.94
CA SER A 89 -13.37 -1.94 5.56
C SER A 89 -13.13 -0.97 6.72
N GLU A 90 -11.95 -0.95 7.35
CA GLU A 90 -11.76 -0.27 8.65
C GLU A 90 -10.83 0.94 8.64
N VAL A 91 -10.68 1.63 7.51
CA VAL A 91 -10.07 2.97 7.50
C VAL A 91 -11.20 3.98 7.74
N GLU A 92 -11.60 4.16 9.00
CA GLU A 92 -12.71 5.04 9.41
C GLU A 92 -12.68 6.40 8.69
N GLY A 93 -13.66 6.63 7.83
CA GLY A 93 -13.88 7.90 7.14
C GLY A 93 -13.18 8.07 5.78
N HIS A 94 -12.46 7.05 5.29
CA HIS A 94 -11.99 6.97 3.90
C HIS A 94 -12.56 5.69 3.27
N MET A 95 -13.49 5.85 2.32
CA MET A 95 -14.02 4.74 1.52
C MET A 95 -12.86 3.90 1.01
N THR A 96 -12.80 2.69 1.49
CA THR A 96 -11.83 1.69 1.09
C THR A 96 -12.06 1.39 -0.38
N VAL A 97 -11.05 1.70 -1.19
CA VAL A 97 -11.11 1.66 -2.66
C VAL A 97 -11.68 0.35 -3.22
N PHE A 98 -11.50 -0.75 -2.49
CA PHE A 98 -11.97 -2.07 -2.89
C PHE A 98 -13.16 -2.60 -2.07
N ALA A 99 -13.74 -1.87 -1.12
CA ALA A 99 -14.76 -2.39 -0.20
C ALA A 99 -15.97 -2.89 -0.99
N ASN A 100 -16.52 -1.99 -1.79
CA ASN A 100 -17.66 -2.28 -2.63
C ASN A 100 -17.34 -3.38 -3.66
N ILE A 101 -16.09 -3.45 -4.13
CA ILE A 101 -15.68 -4.50 -5.07
C ILE A 101 -15.69 -5.87 -4.38
N ILE A 102 -15.13 -5.95 -3.18
CA ILE A 102 -15.09 -7.18 -2.38
C ILE A 102 -16.49 -7.61 -1.96
N GLU A 103 -17.31 -6.68 -1.45
CA GLU A 103 -18.68 -6.95 -1.04
C GLU A 103 -19.49 -7.53 -2.21
N ASN A 104 -19.46 -6.86 -3.37
CA ASN A 104 -20.11 -7.37 -4.58
C ASN A 104 -19.58 -8.75 -5.01
N LEU A 105 -18.27 -8.97 -4.96
CA LEU A 105 -17.69 -10.28 -5.31
C LEU A 105 -18.06 -11.37 -4.29
N THR A 106 -18.25 -11.00 -3.02
CA THR A 106 -18.65 -11.91 -1.93
C THR A 106 -20.11 -12.30 -2.10
N ASP A 107 -20.98 -11.32 -2.37
CA ASP A 107 -22.42 -11.53 -2.63
C ASP A 107 -22.66 -12.42 -3.86
N LEU A 108 -21.79 -12.30 -4.88
CA LEU A 108 -21.80 -13.17 -6.06
C LEU A 108 -21.17 -14.56 -5.83
N GLY A 109 -20.68 -14.85 -4.61
CA GLY A 109 -20.01 -16.11 -4.27
C GLY A 109 -18.66 -16.32 -4.97
N MET A 110 -18.06 -15.24 -5.50
CA MET A 110 -16.81 -15.29 -6.26
C MET A 110 -15.57 -15.20 -5.38
N VAL A 111 -15.67 -14.54 -4.22
CA VAL A 111 -14.58 -14.44 -3.24
C VAL A 111 -15.02 -14.86 -1.84
N ASN A 112 -14.06 -15.35 -1.08
CA ASN A 112 -14.10 -15.61 0.35
C ASN A 112 -12.69 -15.42 0.93
N MET A 113 -12.55 -15.57 2.25
CA MET A 113 -11.28 -15.41 2.99
C MET A 113 -10.12 -16.31 2.51
N LYS A 114 -10.36 -17.30 1.64
CA LYS A 114 -9.34 -18.24 1.13
C LYS A 114 -8.88 -17.95 -0.30
N ASN A 115 -9.59 -17.10 -1.03
CA ASN A 115 -9.27 -16.75 -2.41
C ASN A 115 -9.32 -15.25 -2.69
N ALA A 116 -9.36 -14.39 -1.67
CA ALA A 116 -9.11 -12.96 -1.80
C ALA A 116 -7.93 -12.55 -0.92
N PHE A 117 -7.02 -11.78 -1.48
CA PHE A 117 -5.79 -11.33 -0.84
C PHE A 117 -5.59 -9.85 -1.13
N SER A 118 -5.05 -9.10 -0.17
CA SER A 118 -4.61 -7.73 -0.36
C SER A 118 -3.11 -7.67 -0.18
N LEU A 119 -2.39 -7.10 -1.14
CA LEU A 119 -0.97 -6.81 -0.96
C LEU A 119 -0.83 -5.40 -0.39
N VAL A 120 -0.48 -5.33 0.89
CA VAL A 120 -0.19 -4.08 1.59
C VAL A 120 1.28 -3.73 1.40
N PHE A 121 1.56 -2.46 1.09
CA PHE A 121 2.92 -1.95 0.93
C PHE A 121 3.03 -0.53 1.46
N ASP A 122 4.25 -0.11 1.81
CA ASP A 122 4.52 1.26 2.22
C ASP A 122 4.51 2.16 0.98
N THR A 123 3.43 2.92 0.81
CA THR A 123 3.22 3.77 -0.36
C THR A 123 4.18 4.97 -0.43
N ARG A 124 5.00 5.18 0.60
CA ARG A 124 6.07 6.20 0.59
C ARG A 124 7.30 5.70 -0.20
N LEU A 125 7.47 4.39 -0.29
CA LEU A 125 8.60 3.74 -0.93
C LEU A 125 8.23 3.32 -2.35
N ARG A 126 9.22 3.34 -3.24
CA ARG A 126 9.09 2.73 -4.56
C ARG A 126 8.92 1.21 -4.46
N PRO A 127 8.34 0.55 -5.48
CA PRO A 127 8.38 -0.90 -5.57
C PRO A 127 9.81 -1.42 -5.46
N GLY A 128 9.99 -2.51 -4.71
CA GLY A 128 11.29 -3.13 -4.50
C GLY A 128 11.16 -4.58 -4.02
N LYS A 129 12.26 -5.12 -3.47
CA LYS A 129 12.39 -6.54 -3.15
C LYS A 129 11.27 -7.08 -2.26
N ARG A 130 10.81 -6.29 -1.28
CA ARG A 130 9.69 -6.68 -0.41
C ARG A 130 8.40 -6.91 -1.21
N THR A 131 8.04 -5.98 -2.10
CA THR A 131 6.87 -6.13 -2.99
C THR A 131 6.99 -7.40 -3.84
N GLU A 132 8.17 -7.68 -4.40
CA GLU A 132 8.39 -8.91 -5.18
C GLU A 132 8.16 -10.17 -4.33
N THR A 133 8.75 -10.23 -3.14
CA THR A 133 8.66 -11.37 -2.23
C THR A 133 7.23 -11.60 -1.78
N ASP A 134 6.56 -10.55 -1.29
CA ASP A 134 5.19 -10.63 -0.78
C ASP A 134 4.20 -11.01 -1.90
N PHE A 135 4.39 -10.49 -3.11
CA PHE A 135 3.59 -10.86 -4.27
C PHE A 135 3.75 -12.33 -4.65
N ARG A 136 4.99 -12.86 -4.66
CA ARG A 136 5.24 -14.29 -4.91
C ARG A 136 4.66 -15.17 -3.81
N ASN A 137 4.73 -14.74 -2.56
CA ASN A 137 4.14 -15.45 -1.42
C ASN A 137 2.62 -15.56 -1.57
N ILE A 138 1.92 -14.47 -1.92
CA ILE A 138 0.48 -14.51 -2.19
C ILE A 138 0.16 -15.50 -3.32
N LEU A 139 0.93 -15.48 -4.41
CA LEU A 139 0.73 -16.42 -5.51
C LEU A 139 0.96 -17.87 -5.09
N GLN A 140 1.92 -18.13 -4.21
CA GLN A 140 2.17 -19.46 -3.67
C GLN A 140 1.01 -19.90 -2.76
N ILE A 141 0.56 -19.06 -1.84
CA ILE A 141 -0.59 -19.33 -0.97
C ILE A 141 -1.84 -19.63 -1.81
N SER A 142 -2.05 -18.90 -2.91
CA SER A 142 -3.14 -19.16 -3.85
C SER A 142 -3.03 -20.55 -4.50
N GLU A 143 -1.83 -20.95 -4.92
CA GLU A 143 -1.56 -22.29 -5.48
C GLU A 143 -1.77 -23.40 -4.44
N ASP A 144 -1.32 -23.19 -3.21
CA ASP A 144 -1.46 -24.14 -2.09
C ASP A 144 -2.93 -24.31 -1.68
N ASN A 145 -3.73 -23.24 -1.73
CA ASN A 145 -5.19 -23.28 -1.59
C ASN A 145 -5.90 -23.93 -2.79
N LYS A 146 -5.14 -24.35 -3.80
CA LYS A 146 -5.61 -24.96 -5.06
C LYS A 146 -6.56 -24.03 -5.82
N ASN A 147 -6.41 -22.72 -5.71
CA ASN A 147 -7.21 -21.78 -6.49
C ASN A 147 -6.86 -21.88 -7.98
N GLY A 148 -7.76 -21.37 -8.84
CA GLY A 148 -7.43 -21.14 -10.25
C GLY A 148 -6.34 -20.06 -10.42
N LYS A 149 -5.96 -19.77 -11.66
CA LYS A 149 -5.01 -18.67 -11.94
C LYS A 149 -5.52 -17.36 -11.32
N SER A 150 -4.62 -16.60 -10.72
CA SER A 150 -4.95 -15.39 -9.98
C SER A 150 -5.43 -14.27 -10.91
N VAL A 151 -6.44 -13.54 -10.47
CA VAL A 151 -6.88 -12.26 -11.04
C VAL A 151 -6.28 -11.16 -10.16
N ILE A 152 -5.42 -10.35 -10.74
CA ILE A 152 -4.81 -9.22 -10.05
C ILE A 152 -5.64 -7.99 -10.38
N VAL A 153 -6.12 -7.28 -9.36
CA VAL A 153 -6.83 -6.00 -9.50
C VAL A 153 -5.99 -4.93 -8.83
N THR A 154 -5.64 -3.91 -9.60
CA THR A 154 -4.77 -2.83 -9.12
C THR A 154 -5.50 -1.50 -9.21
N TYR A 155 -5.19 -0.60 -8.28
CA TYR A 155 -5.68 0.77 -8.29
C TYR A 155 -4.54 1.76 -8.14
N SER A 156 -4.52 2.80 -8.98
CA SER A 156 -3.56 3.90 -8.87
C SER A 156 -2.12 3.38 -8.76
N TYR A 157 -1.39 3.70 -7.68
CA TYR A 157 -0.01 3.31 -7.46
C TYR A 157 0.24 1.80 -7.40
N GLY A 158 -0.77 1.00 -7.00
CA GLY A 158 -0.69 -0.46 -6.98
C GLY A 158 -0.39 -1.07 -8.34
N GLY A 159 -0.72 -0.39 -9.44
CA GLY A 159 -0.34 -0.81 -10.79
C GLY A 159 1.17 -0.89 -10.98
N PHE A 160 1.92 0.07 -10.43
CA PHE A 160 3.39 0.06 -10.49
C PHE A 160 4.00 -1.06 -9.65
N HIS A 161 3.43 -1.34 -8.47
CA HIS A 161 3.87 -2.46 -7.63
C HIS A 161 3.63 -3.82 -8.30
N ALA A 162 2.46 -4.01 -8.93
CA ALA A 162 2.18 -5.22 -9.70
C ALA A 162 3.13 -5.37 -10.89
N LEU A 163 3.29 -4.32 -11.70
CA LEU A 163 4.19 -4.35 -12.87
C LEU A 163 5.63 -4.64 -12.46
N HIS A 164 6.11 -4.00 -11.39
CA HIS A 164 7.45 -4.25 -10.86
C HIS A 164 7.61 -5.71 -10.44
N ALA A 165 6.72 -6.26 -9.62
CA ALA A 165 6.79 -7.66 -9.19
C ALA A 165 6.75 -8.62 -10.39
N LEU A 166 5.83 -8.41 -11.32
CA LEU A 166 5.70 -9.22 -12.55
C LEU A 166 6.96 -9.12 -13.43
N SER A 167 7.61 -7.95 -13.52
CA SER A 167 8.83 -7.80 -14.32
C SER A 167 10.01 -8.64 -13.82
N THR A 168 9.96 -9.12 -12.58
CA THR A 168 10.98 -10.02 -12.01
C THR A 168 10.68 -11.49 -12.24
N MET A 169 9.48 -11.83 -12.73
CA MET A 169 9.01 -13.20 -12.98
C MET A 169 9.31 -13.62 -14.41
N THR A 170 9.48 -14.92 -14.64
CA THR A 170 9.57 -15.43 -16.01
C THR A 170 8.20 -15.44 -16.68
N GLU A 171 8.17 -15.40 -18.02
CA GLU A 171 6.91 -15.47 -18.77
C GLU A 171 6.13 -16.76 -18.47
N GLU A 172 6.83 -17.87 -18.24
CA GLU A 172 6.23 -19.16 -17.87
C GLU A 172 5.56 -19.10 -16.49
N GLU A 173 6.23 -18.48 -15.50
CA GLU A 173 5.64 -18.27 -14.17
C GLU A 173 4.37 -17.43 -14.26
N ILE A 174 4.40 -16.34 -15.01
CA ILE A 174 3.24 -15.44 -15.20
C ILE A 174 2.11 -16.21 -15.89
N LYS A 175 2.38 -16.90 -17.01
CA LYS A 175 1.37 -17.69 -17.73
C LYS A 175 0.78 -18.79 -16.87
N LYS A 176 1.56 -19.42 -16.00
CA LYS A 176 1.10 -20.48 -15.10
C LYS A 176 0.20 -19.91 -14.00
N LYS A 177 0.60 -18.81 -13.35
CA LYS A 177 -0.01 -18.33 -12.09
C LYS A 177 -1.06 -17.23 -12.27
N ILE A 178 -1.00 -16.45 -13.35
CA ILE A 178 -1.84 -15.26 -13.56
C ILE A 178 -2.84 -15.50 -14.70
N GLY A 179 -4.11 -15.26 -14.42
CA GLY A 179 -5.21 -15.37 -15.38
C GLY A 179 -5.59 -14.03 -15.99
N LYS A 180 -5.63 -12.98 -15.16
CA LYS A 180 -5.96 -11.62 -15.58
C LYS A 180 -5.22 -10.59 -14.73
N LEU A 181 -4.93 -9.45 -15.33
CA LEU A 181 -4.42 -8.26 -14.67
C LEU A 181 -5.31 -7.08 -15.05
N ILE A 182 -5.90 -6.42 -14.05
CA ILE A 182 -6.85 -5.33 -14.21
C ILE A 182 -6.23 -4.07 -13.62
N PHE A 183 -6.11 -3.03 -14.44
CA PHE A 183 -5.63 -1.72 -14.04
C PHE A 183 -6.78 -0.75 -13.88
N MET A 184 -6.95 -0.17 -12.70
CA MET A 184 -7.95 0.85 -12.41
C MET A 184 -7.27 2.17 -12.07
N ALA A 185 -7.45 3.17 -12.92
CA ALA A 185 -6.89 4.52 -12.71
C ALA A 185 -5.37 4.53 -12.40
N CYS A 186 -4.60 3.64 -13.00
CA CYS A 186 -3.14 3.57 -12.81
C CYS A 186 -2.42 4.62 -13.68
N PRO A 187 -1.76 5.62 -13.09
CA PRO A 187 -1.20 6.74 -13.85
C PRO A 187 0.19 6.42 -14.39
N PHE A 188 0.30 5.49 -15.35
CA PHE A 188 1.61 5.05 -15.87
C PHE A 188 2.44 6.16 -16.53
N GLY A 189 1.79 7.21 -17.04
CA GLY A 189 2.44 8.42 -17.54
C GLY A 189 2.71 9.50 -16.48
N GLY A 190 2.41 9.24 -15.21
CA GLY A 190 2.42 10.24 -14.13
C GLY A 190 1.08 10.96 -13.96
N ILE A 191 1.02 11.86 -12.96
CA ILE A 191 -0.11 12.75 -12.72
C ILE A 191 0.38 14.20 -12.59
N GLU A 192 -0.31 15.14 -13.23
CA GLU A 192 0.03 16.56 -13.19
C GLU A 192 -0.02 17.13 -11.76
N ALA A 193 -0.91 16.60 -10.92
CA ALA A 193 -1.07 16.98 -9.53
C ALA A 193 0.22 16.83 -8.70
N ILE A 194 1.16 15.96 -9.10
CA ILE A 194 2.47 15.84 -8.43
C ILE A 194 3.27 17.13 -8.56
N ILE A 195 3.25 17.78 -9.73
CA ILE A 195 3.99 19.03 -9.95
C ILE A 195 3.46 20.12 -9.01
N LEU A 196 2.13 20.27 -8.95
CA LEU A 196 1.51 21.23 -8.04
C LEU A 196 1.82 20.93 -6.57
N THR A 197 1.85 19.65 -6.19
CA THR A 197 2.21 19.23 -4.82
C THR A 197 3.65 19.63 -4.48
N LEU A 198 4.62 19.41 -5.37
CA LEU A 198 6.02 19.79 -5.16
C LEU A 198 6.20 21.32 -5.03
N LEU A 199 5.50 22.07 -5.87
CA LEU A 199 5.55 23.54 -5.86
C LEU A 199 4.89 24.15 -4.61
N THR A 200 3.86 23.51 -4.05
CA THR A 200 3.15 24.02 -2.87
C THR A 200 3.81 23.62 -1.56
N VAL A 201 4.44 22.45 -1.48
CA VAL A 201 5.19 22.00 -0.28
C VAL A 201 6.47 22.82 -0.07
N SER A 202 7.15 23.24 -1.15
CA SER A 202 8.42 24.00 -1.08
C SER A 202 8.30 25.40 -0.46
N LYS A 203 7.12 26.05 -0.52
CA LYS A 203 6.90 27.39 0.06
C LYS A 203 6.95 27.43 1.59
N SER A 204 6.70 26.31 2.27
CA SER A 204 6.73 26.25 3.74
C SER A 204 8.13 26.44 4.35
N ARG A 205 9.22 26.32 3.56
CA ARG A 205 10.60 26.55 4.01
C ARG A 205 11.08 28.00 3.91
N PHE A 206 10.32 28.89 3.27
CA PHE A 206 10.74 30.28 3.07
C PHE A 206 10.26 31.24 4.17
N THR A 207 9.41 30.78 5.10
CA THR A 207 8.88 31.61 6.20
C THR A 207 9.63 31.48 7.52
N GLU A 208 10.70 30.66 7.60
CA GLU A 208 11.52 30.52 8.83
C GLU A 208 12.79 31.41 8.84
N LYS A 209 12.91 32.35 7.90
CA LYS A 209 13.97 33.38 7.90
C LYS A 209 13.41 34.76 7.60
N ILE A 210 12.64 35.32 8.53
CA ILE A 210 12.50 36.78 8.73
C ILE A 210 12.48 37.03 10.24
#